data_AF-A0A4S5DEC9-F1
#
_entry.id   AF-A0A4S5DEC9-F1
#
_cell.length_a   1.000
_cell.length_b   1.000
_cell.length_c   1.000
_cell.angle_alpha   90.00
_cell.angle_beta   90.00
_cell.angle_gamma   90.00
#
_symmetry.space_group_name_H-M   'P 1'
#
loop_
_entity.id
_entity.type
_entity.pdbx_description
1 polymer ?
#
loop_
_entity_poly.entity_id
_entity_poly.type
_entity_poly.pdbx_seq_one_letter_code
_entity_poly.pdbx_strand_id
1 'polypeptide(L)' 'MSTTPDPRDALPVRDGTSLIAYLHILKKAHAALVGHDKAHRRFSEIVTRGQARQYIEELMPSLLQAREAHRQRRHGGKHR' A
#
# COMPACT_ATOMS: atom_id res chain seq x y z
N MET A 1 -11.95 -10.20 12.88
CA MET A 1 -10.85 -10.60 11.97
C MET A 1 -11.15 -12.01 11.51
N SER A 2 -11.42 -12.22 10.23
CA SER A 2 -11.67 -13.57 9.71
C SER A 2 -10.34 -14.33 9.75
N THR A 3 -10.21 -15.27 10.68
CA THR A 3 -8.97 -16.03 10.93
C THR A 3 -8.81 -17.21 9.98
N THR A 4 -9.75 -17.44 9.08
CA THR A 4 -9.68 -18.50 8.08
C THR A 4 -8.89 -18.00 6.87
N PRO A 5 -7.77 -18.64 6.50
CA PRO A 5 -7.05 -18.32 5.27
C PRO A 5 -8.00 -18.44 4.08
N ASP A 6 -8.16 -17.36 3.29
CA ASP A 6 -8.89 -17.46 2.02
C ASP A 6 -8.06 -18.36 1.09
N PRO A 7 -8.63 -19.44 0.52
CA PRO A 7 -7.92 -20.27 -0.46
C PRO A 7 -7.31 -19.47 -1.63
N ARG A 8 -7.87 -18.28 -1.93
CA ARG A 8 -7.38 -17.37 -2.95
C ARG A 8 -6.07 -16.67 -2.57
N ASP A 9 -5.74 -16.59 -1.29
CA ASP A 9 -4.50 -15.96 -0.81
C ASP A 9 -3.26 -16.71 -1.32
N ALA A 10 -3.37 -18.02 -1.60
CA ALA A 10 -2.30 -18.83 -2.18
C ALA A 10 -2.11 -18.62 -3.70
N LEU A 11 -3.07 -17.97 -4.38
CA LEU A 11 -2.97 -17.74 -5.82
C LEU A 11 -1.88 -16.71 -6.13
N PRO A 12 -1.15 -16.86 -7.25
CA PRO A 12 -0.14 -15.90 -7.65
C PRO A 12 -0.77 -14.57 -8.07
N VAL A 13 -0.06 -13.47 -7.82
CA VAL A 13 -0.34 -12.19 -8.47
C VAL A 13 0.23 -12.25 -9.87
N ARG A 14 -0.64 -12.30 -10.87
CA ARG A 14 -0.23 -12.34 -12.28
C ARG A 14 0.04 -10.93 -12.80
N ASP A 15 1.05 -10.81 -13.65
CA ASP A 15 1.31 -9.61 -14.42
C ASP A 15 0.13 -9.27 -15.33
N GLY A 16 -0.05 -7.97 -15.62
CA GLY A 16 -1.16 -7.48 -16.45
C GLY A 16 -2.53 -7.45 -15.77
N THR A 17 -2.62 -7.78 -14.48
CA THR A 17 -3.87 -7.65 -13.71
C THR A 17 -4.08 -6.24 -13.17
N SER A 18 -5.33 -5.85 -12.91
CA SER A 18 -5.64 -4.59 -12.19
C SER A 18 -5.02 -4.56 -10.79
N LEU A 19 -4.83 -5.74 -10.17
CA LEU A 19 -4.19 -5.86 -8.86
C LEU A 19 -2.72 -5.43 -8.90
N ILE A 20 -1.90 -5.95 -9.84
CA ILE A 20 -0.48 -5.55 -9.89
C ILE A 20 -0.33 -4.06 -10.20
N ALA A 21 -1.19 -3.51 -11.07
CA ALA A 21 -1.21 -2.07 -11.37
C ALA A 21 -1.55 -1.25 -10.11
N TYR A 22 -2.54 -1.68 -9.34
CA TYR A 22 -2.89 -1.05 -8.06
C TYR A 22 -1.74 -1.11 -7.06
N LEU A 23 -1.09 -2.27 -6.91
CA LEU A 23 0.08 -2.43 -6.04
C LEU A 23 1.24 -1.52 -6.49
N HIS A 24 1.44 -1.30 -7.79
CA HIS A 24 2.44 -0.35 -8.29
C HIS A 24 2.16 1.09 -7.86
N ILE A 25 0.90 1.52 -7.82
CA ILE A 25 0.52 2.85 -7.31
C ILE A 25 0.85 2.93 -5.81
N LEU A 26 0.49 1.89 -5.05
CA LEU A 26 0.82 1.82 -3.62
C LEU A 26 2.33 1.82 -3.37
N LYS A 27 3.13 1.13 -4.20
CA LYS A 27 4.60 1.16 -4.12
C LYS A 27 5.14 2.57 -4.26
N LYS A 28 4.60 3.39 -5.17
CA LYS A 28 5.03 4.80 -5.33
C LYS A 28 4.74 5.61 -4.07
N ALA A 29 3.56 5.42 -3.49
CA ALA A 29 3.20 6.10 -2.24
C ALA A 29 4.06 5.61 -1.07
N HIS A 30 4.33 4.30 -0.99
CA HIS A 30 5.24 3.72 -0.01
C HIS A 30 6.66 4.30 -0.15
N ALA A 31 7.17 4.41 -1.37
CA ALA A 31 8.48 5.00 -1.64
C ALA A 31 8.58 6.46 -1.18
N ALA A 32 7.50 7.23 -1.29
CA ALA A 32 7.43 8.60 -0.76
C ALA A 32 7.47 8.66 0.77
N LEU A 33 7.03 7.59 1.46
CA LEU A 33 7.06 7.50 2.92
C LEU A 33 8.40 6.98 3.47
N VAL A 34 8.96 5.92 2.88
CA VAL A 34 10.11 5.19 3.46
C VAL A 34 11.37 5.20 2.59
N GLY A 35 11.31 5.81 1.41
CA GLY A 35 12.37 5.79 0.41
C GLY A 35 12.20 4.68 -0.63
N HIS A 36 12.79 4.90 -1.82
CA HIS A 36 12.64 4.02 -2.98
C HIS A 36 13.09 2.58 -2.72
N ASP A 37 14.29 2.40 -2.16
CA ASP A 37 14.91 1.07 -2.04
C ASP A 37 14.14 0.17 -1.07
N LYS A 38 13.71 0.71 0.07
CA LYS A 38 12.91 -0.04 1.06
C LYS A 38 11.56 -0.43 0.47
N ALA A 39 10.90 0.50 -0.22
CA ALA A 39 9.62 0.22 -0.87
C ALA A 39 9.76 -0.80 -2.00
N HIS A 40 10.83 -0.73 -2.78
CA HIS A 40 11.12 -1.68 -3.85
C HIS A 40 11.38 -3.08 -3.29
N ARG A 41 12.23 -3.20 -2.26
CA ARG A 41 12.53 -4.49 -1.61
C ARG A 41 11.25 -5.15 -1.10
N ARG A 42 10.44 -4.43 -0.32
CA ARG A 42 9.17 -4.98 0.20
C ARG A 42 8.20 -5.37 -0.91
N PHE A 43 8.10 -4.57 -1.97
CA PHE A 43 7.24 -4.88 -3.12
C PHE A 43 7.68 -6.14 -3.86
N SER A 44 8.99 -6.40 -3.97
CA SER A 44 9.52 -7.59 -4.64
C SER A 44 9.19 -8.91 -3.93
N GLU A 45 8.78 -8.85 -2.67
CA GLU A 45 8.36 -10.02 -1.88
C GLU A 45 6.91 -10.43 -2.16
N ILE A 46 6.14 -9.63 -2.90
CA ILE A 46 4.73 -9.89 -3.20
C ILE A 46 4.63 -10.83 -4.40
N VAL A 47 4.42 -12.11 -4.12
CA VAL A 47 4.22 -13.17 -5.12
C VAL A 47 2.78 -13.66 -5.14
N THR A 48 2.11 -13.67 -3.98
CA THR A 48 0.75 -14.20 -3.82
C THR A 48 -0.27 -13.12 -3.46
N ARG A 49 -1.56 -13.42 -3.68
CA ARG A 49 -2.64 -12.51 -3.33
C ARG A 49 -2.74 -12.26 -1.83
N GLY A 50 -2.38 -13.25 -1.00
CA GLY A 50 -2.28 -13.09 0.45
C GLY A 50 -1.19 -12.10 0.85
N GLN A 51 -0.02 -12.17 0.22
CA GLN A 51 1.06 -11.19 0.43
C GLN A 51 0.66 -9.80 -0.05
N ALA A 52 -0.06 -9.71 -1.17
CA ALA A 52 -0.60 -8.44 -1.65
C ALA A 52 -1.60 -7.83 -0.65
N ARG A 53 -2.49 -8.66 -0.08
CA ARG A 53 -3.43 -8.25 0.96
C ARG A 53 -2.70 -7.76 2.20
N GLN A 54 -1.73 -8.52 2.70
CA GLN A 54 -0.88 -8.12 3.83
C GLN A 54 -0.19 -6.79 3.58
N TYR A 55 0.43 -6.63 2.40
CA TYR A 55 1.08 -5.38 2.02
C TYR A 55 0.13 -4.19 2.03
N ILE A 56 -1.11 -4.36 1.54
CA ILE A 56 -2.16 -3.33 1.59
C ILE A 56 -2.55 -3.03 3.04
N GLU A 57 -2.84 -4.04 3.85
CA GLU A 57 -3.28 -3.90 5.25
C GLU A 57 -2.21 -3.19 6.11
N GLU A 58 -0.94 -3.54 5.92
CA GLU A 58 0.20 -2.92 6.62
C GLU A 58 0.40 -1.45 6.20
N LEU A 59 0.28 -1.15 4.91
CA LEU A 59 0.63 0.17 4.37
C LEU A 59 -0.50 1.20 4.54
N MET A 60 -1.76 0.77 4.46
CA MET A 60 -2.90 1.69 4.36
C MET A 60 -3.05 2.67 5.53
N PRO A 61 -2.87 2.26 6.80
CA PRO A 61 -2.94 3.18 7.93
C PRO A 61 -1.95 4.35 7.79
N SER A 62 -0.71 4.06 7.40
CA SER A 62 0.34 5.07 7.21
C SER A 62 0.01 6.04 6.07
N LEU A 63 -0.54 5.54 4.95
CA LEU A 63 -0.96 6.38 3.83
C LEU A 63 -2.13 7.29 4.20
N LEU A 64 -3.10 6.78 4.95
CA LEU A 64 -4.24 7.57 5.43
C LEU A 64 -3.79 8.67 6.39
N GLN A 65 -2.89 8.36 7.32
CA GLN A 65 -2.31 9.34 8.24
C GLN A 65 -1.54 10.43 7.49
N ALA A 66 -0.68 10.06 6.54
CA ALA A 66 0.07 11.02 5.73
C ALA A 66 -0.87 11.93 4.90
N ARG A 67 -1.94 11.35 4.32
CA ARG A 67 -2.97 12.10 3.60
C ARG A 67 -3.68 13.10 4.51
N GLU A 68 -4.04 12.71 5.72
CA GLU A 68 -4.72 13.59 6.67
C GLU A 68 -3.79 14.73 7.14
N ALA A 69 -2.55 14.43 7.51
CA ALA A 69 -1.55 15.45 7.84
C ALA A 69 -1.37 16.47 6.71
N HIS A 70 -1.36 16.01 5.44
CA HIS A 70 -1.30 16.89 4.29
C HIS A 70 -2.55 17.78 4.15
N ARG A 71 -3.76 17.26 4.42
CA ARG A 71 -4.98 18.09 4.42
C ARG A 71 -4.94 19.17 5.50
N GLN A 72 -4.57 18.81 6.72
CA GLN A 72 -4.51 19.74 7.85
C GLN A 72 -3.55 20.91 7.58
N ARG A 73 -2.38 20.63 6.99
CA ARG A 73 -1.41 21.66 6.56
C ARG A 73 -2.00 22.64 5.54
N ARG A 74 -2.91 22.19 4.67
CA ARG A 74 -3.56 23.06 3.67
C ARG A 74 -4.71 23.88 4.25
N HIS A 75 -5.41 23.37 5.27
CA HIS A 75 -6.51 24.07 5.91
C HIS A 75 -6.07 25.08 6.98
N GLY A 76 -4.84 24.97 7.51
CA GLY A 76 -4.27 25.95 8.45
C GLY A 76 -3.84 27.29 7.82
N GLY A 77 -3.86 27.43 6.49
CA GLY A 77 -3.46 28.65 5.78
C GLY A 77 -4.57 29.69 5.59
N LYS A 78 -5.77 29.44 6.12
CA LYS A 78 -6.96 30.29 5.86
C LYS A 78 -7.58 30.83 7.15
N HIS A 79 -6.75 31.37 8.04
CA HIS A 79 -7.18 32.31 9.09
C HIS A 79 -6.04 33.32 9.27
N ARG A 80 -6.08 34.38 8.47
CA ARG A 80 -5.46 35.67 8.78
C ARG A 80 -6.54 36.73 8.58
#